data_AF-A0A7H8KL93-F1
#
_entry.id   AF-A0A7H8KL93-F1
#
_cell.length_a   1.000
_cell.length_b   1.000
_cell.length_c   1.000
_cell.angle_alpha   90.00
_cell.angle_beta   90.00
_cell.angle_gamma   90.00
#
_symmetry.space_group_name_H-M   'P 1'
#
loop_
_entity.id
_entity.type
_entity.pdbx_description
1 polymer ?
#
loop_
_entity_poly.entity_id
_entity_poly.type
_entity_poly.pdbx_seq_one_letter_code
_entity_poly.pdbx_strand_id
1 'polypeptide(L)'
;MTAKRSISVPDDVAQWLDGQPNASAAITAAVRAQMAGAQLDEVLRRAGIEVTDAGKARWRDRLATPIPDEALAEGQRLLDEAA
;
A
#
# COMPACT_ATOMS: atom_id res chain seq x y z
N MET A 1 21.97 4.68 6.32
CA MET A 1 22.98 4.34 5.30
C MET A 1 22.28 4.07 3.97
N THR A 2 22.86 4.44 2.83
CA THR A 2 22.29 4.23 1.48
C THR A 2 23.34 3.61 0.57
N ALA A 3 22.91 2.75 -0.36
CA ALA A 3 23.77 2.15 -1.38
C ALA A 3 23.21 2.44 -2.78
N LYS A 4 24.05 2.94 -3.69
CA LYS A 4 23.65 3.19 -5.08
C LYS A 4 23.56 1.87 -5.85
N ARG A 5 22.52 1.75 -6.68
CA ARG A 5 22.31 0.66 -7.65
C ARG A 5 21.96 1.30 -8.99
N SER A 6 22.43 0.73 -10.09
CA SER A 6 22.07 1.13 -11.45
C SER A 6 21.22 0.03 -12.06
N ILE A 7 20.08 0.39 -12.62
CA ILE A 7 19.14 -0.54 -13.26
C ILE A 7 18.63 0.08 -14.55
N SER A 8 18.29 -0.76 -15.51
CA SER A 8 17.54 -0.36 -16.70
C SER A 8 16.05 -0.56 -16.42
N VAL A 9 15.22 0.37 -16.88
CA VAL A 9 13.76 0.31 -16.79
C VAL A 9 13.16 0.54 -18.18
N PRO A 10 11.93 0.08 -18.43
CA PRO A 10 11.19 0.44 -19.65
C PRO A 10 11.05 1.95 -19.87
N ASP A 11 10.92 2.38 -21.11
CA ASP A 11 10.90 3.80 -21.50
C ASP A 11 9.74 4.59 -20.86
N ASP A 12 8.56 3.97 -20.76
CA ASP A 12 7.39 4.55 -20.09
C ASP A 12 7.63 4.78 -18.60
N VAL A 13 8.31 3.83 -17.93
CA VAL A 13 8.72 3.96 -16.53
C VAL A 13 9.77 5.05 -16.36
N ALA A 14 10.76 5.12 -17.25
CA ALA A 14 11.78 6.18 -17.24
C ALA A 14 11.11 7.56 -17.37
N GLN A 15 10.23 7.73 -18.35
CA GLN A 15 9.49 8.97 -18.57
C GLN A 15 8.64 9.37 -17.36
N TRP A 16 7.98 8.40 -16.71
CA TRP A 16 7.21 8.67 -15.49
C TRP A 16 8.11 9.10 -14.32
N LEU A 17 9.28 8.47 -14.17
CA LEU A 17 10.26 8.80 -13.12
C LEU A 17 10.87 10.19 -13.33
N ASP A 18 11.12 10.60 -14.58
CA ASP A 18 11.62 11.93 -14.93
C ASP A 18 10.64 13.04 -14.51
N GLY A 19 9.35 12.75 -14.44
CA GLY A 19 8.32 13.65 -13.94
C GLY A 19 8.23 13.73 -12.41
N GLN A 20 8.93 12.87 -11.66
CA GLN A 20 8.85 12.87 -10.20
C GLN A 20 9.78 13.93 -9.60
N PRO A 21 9.34 14.69 -8.57
CA PRO A 21 10.22 15.61 -7.85
C PRO A 21 11.46 14.92 -7.26
N ASN A 22 11.35 13.63 -6.94
CA ASN A 22 12.45 12.80 -6.49
C ASN A 22 12.22 11.32 -6.85
N ALA A 23 12.78 10.89 -7.98
CA ALA A 23 12.67 9.51 -8.46
C ALA A 23 13.18 8.47 -7.44
N SER A 24 14.28 8.76 -6.74
CA SER A 24 14.82 7.83 -5.73
C SER A 24 13.87 7.63 -4.55
N ALA A 25 13.20 8.70 -4.09
CA ALA A 25 12.20 8.61 -3.04
C ALA A 25 10.97 7.81 -3.50
N ALA A 26 10.47 8.08 -4.71
CA ALA A 26 9.34 7.36 -5.29
C ALA A 26 9.62 5.84 -5.39
N ILE A 27 10.79 5.47 -5.95
CA ILE A 27 11.22 4.07 -6.06
C ILE A 27 11.39 3.45 -4.67
N THR A 28 12.04 4.16 -3.74
CA THR A 28 12.24 3.65 -2.37
C THR A 28 10.91 3.38 -1.68
N ALA A 29 9.92 4.28 -1.82
CA ALA A 29 8.60 4.11 -1.24
C ALA A 29 7.88 2.89 -1.83
N ALA A 30 7.88 2.75 -3.16
CA ALA A 30 7.26 1.60 -3.83
C ALA A 30 7.91 0.27 -3.42
N VAL A 31 9.24 0.19 -3.41
CA VAL A 31 9.98 -1.01 -2.98
C VAL A 31 9.69 -1.34 -1.51
N ARG A 32 9.67 -0.34 -0.62
CA ARG A 32 9.32 -0.57 0.79
C ARG A 32 7.90 -1.06 0.98
N ALA A 33 6.94 -0.53 0.22
CA ALA A 33 5.56 -1.00 0.27
C ALA A 33 5.47 -2.47 -0.18
N GLN A 34 6.19 -2.84 -1.24
CA GLN A 34 6.27 -4.24 -1.70
C GLN A 34 6.91 -5.16 -0.64
N MET A 35 8.02 -4.73 -0.02
CA MET A 35 8.68 -5.49 1.05
C MET A 35 7.75 -5.68 2.26
N ALA A 36 7.06 -4.63 2.68
CA ALA A 36 6.12 -4.68 3.80
C ALA A 36 4.94 -5.63 3.51
N GLY A 37 4.39 -5.59 2.29
CA GLY A 37 3.35 -6.53 1.85
C GLY A 37 3.81 -7.99 1.90
N ALA A 38 5.00 -8.28 1.36
CA ALA A 38 5.57 -9.62 1.40
C ALA A 38 5.83 -10.12 2.83
N GLN A 39 6.29 -9.23 3.72
CA GLN A 39 6.48 -9.56 5.13
C GLN A 39 5.15 -9.87 5.82
N LEU A 40 4.11 -9.08 5.56
CA LEU A 40 2.78 -9.30 6.12
C LEU A 40 2.20 -10.64 5.64
N ASP A 41 2.28 -10.93 4.35
CA ASP A 41 1.79 -12.18 3.77
C ASP A 41 2.47 -13.40 4.43
N GLU A 42 3.79 -13.31 4.70
CA GLU A 42 4.52 -14.36 5.41
C GLU A 42 4.07 -14.52 6.88
N VAL A 43 3.82 -13.42 7.60
CA VAL A 43 3.31 -13.47 8.98
C VAL A 43 1.93 -14.14 9.02
N LEU A 44 1.03 -13.75 8.11
CA LEU A 44 -0.30 -14.33 8.01
C LEU A 44 -0.24 -15.82 7.68
N ARG A 45 0.61 -16.22 6.73
CA ARG A 45 0.83 -17.63 6.38
C ARG A 45 1.31 -18.45 7.58
N ARG A 46 2.23 -17.92 8.39
CA ARG A 46 2.70 -18.59 9.62
C ARG A 46 1.59 -18.75 10.67
N ALA A 47 0.63 -17.83 10.69
CA ALA A 47 -0.56 -17.94 11.53
C ALA A 47 -1.63 -18.89 10.95
N GLY A 48 -1.36 -19.57 9.82
CA GLY A 48 -2.31 -20.44 9.14
C GLY A 48 -3.37 -19.69 8.33
N ILE A 49 -3.17 -18.38 8.09
CA ILE A 49 -4.07 -17.54 7.31
C ILE A 49 -3.50 -17.42 5.89
N GLU A 50 -4.18 -18.02 4.93
CA GLU A 50 -3.83 -17.90 3.51
C GLU A 50 -4.54 -16.72 2.87
N VAL A 51 -3.77 -15.75 2.34
CA VAL A 51 -4.33 -14.61 1.62
C VAL A 51 -4.39 -14.94 0.13
N THR A 52 -5.59 -15.23 -0.37
CA THR A 52 -5.81 -15.59 -1.78
C THR A 52 -6.26 -14.40 -2.62
N ASP A 53 -5.94 -14.40 -3.91
CA ASP A 53 -6.40 -13.35 -4.84
C ASP A 53 -7.93 -13.28 -4.93
N ALA A 54 -8.60 -14.42 -4.91
CA ALA A 54 -10.06 -14.49 -4.85
C ALA A 54 -10.61 -13.87 -3.55
N GLY A 55 -9.93 -14.10 -2.43
CA GLY A 55 -10.24 -13.47 -1.15
C GLY A 55 -10.07 -11.94 -1.19
N LYS A 56 -8.96 -11.46 -1.75
CA LYS A 56 -8.69 -10.04 -1.95
C LYS A 56 -9.74 -9.39 -2.84
N ALA A 57 -10.10 -10.03 -3.96
CA ALA A 57 -11.13 -9.53 -4.87
C ALA A 57 -12.50 -9.38 -4.18
N ARG A 58 -12.96 -10.42 -3.49
CA ARG A 58 -14.22 -10.38 -2.73
C ARG A 58 -14.23 -9.26 -1.69
N TRP A 59 -13.12 -9.05 -0.98
CA TRP A 59 -13.03 -7.97 0.00
C TRP A 59 -12.99 -6.59 -0.66
N ARG A 60 -12.29 -6.43 -1.80
CA ARG A 60 -12.31 -5.18 -2.57
C ARG A 60 -13.72 -4.81 -3.01
N ASP A 61 -14.48 -5.77 -3.52
CA ASP A 61 -15.86 -5.51 -3.95
C ASP A 61 -16.75 -5.11 -2.77
N ARG A 62 -16.59 -5.75 -1.61
CA ARG A 62 -17.33 -5.37 -0.39
C ARG A 62 -16.96 -3.97 0.10
N LEU A 63 -15.67 -3.63 0.05
CA LEU A 63 -15.14 -2.34 0.52
C LEU A 63 -15.30 -1.22 -0.51
N ALA A 64 -15.72 -1.52 -1.74
CA ALA A 64 -16.04 -0.51 -2.75
C ALA A 64 -17.29 0.30 -2.40
N THR A 65 -18.13 -0.21 -1.48
CA THR A 65 -19.25 0.56 -0.93
C THR A 65 -18.70 1.69 -0.06
N PRO A 66 -19.06 2.96 -0.33
CA PRO A 66 -18.65 4.08 0.51
C PRO A 66 -19.08 3.86 1.97
N ILE A 67 -18.22 4.27 2.90
CA ILE A 67 -18.58 4.30 4.32
C ILE A 67 -19.71 5.33 4.48
N PRO A 68 -20.82 4.99 5.16
CA PRO A 68 -21.90 5.95 5.39
C PRO A 68 -21.42 7.19 6.13
N ASP A 69 -21.94 8.37 5.76
CA ASP A 69 -21.51 9.66 6.31
C ASP A 69 -21.69 9.72 7.83
N GLU A 70 -22.75 9.11 8.36
CA GLU A 70 -22.99 9.03 9.80
C GLU A 70 -21.92 8.22 10.54
N ALA A 71 -21.40 7.16 9.91
CA ALA A 71 -20.36 6.32 10.49
C ALA A 71 -19.00 7.03 10.45
N LEU A 72 -18.74 7.82 9.40
CA LEU A 72 -17.55 8.68 9.31
C LEU A 72 -17.60 9.79 10.37
N ALA A 73 -18.74 10.46 10.52
CA ALA A 73 -18.94 11.50 11.53
C ALA A 73 -18.75 10.93 12.95
N GLU A 74 -19.24 9.71 13.21
CA GLU A 74 -19.02 9.04 14.49
C GLU A 74 -17.54 8.71 14.74
N GLY A 75 -16.87 8.15 13.74
CA GLY A 75 -15.44 7.86 13.84
C GLY A 75 -14.61 9.11 14.14
N GLN A 76 -14.95 10.25 13.52
CA GLN A 76 -14.30 11.52 13.76
C GLN A 76 -14.49 11.99 15.22
N ARG A 77 -15.71 11.90 15.75
CA ARG A 77 -16.00 12.25 17.15
C ARG A 77 -15.18 11.42 18.14
N LEU A 78 -15.12 10.10 17.93
CA LEU A 78 -14.35 9.20 18.79
C LEU A 78 -12.85 9.52 18.78
N LEU A 79 -12.31 9.93 17.63
CA LEU A 79 -10.90 10.34 17.53
C LEU A 79 -10.64 11.66 18.23
N ASP A 80 -11.56 12.63 18.12
CA ASP A 80 -11.44 13.93 18.76
C ASP A 80 -11.56 13.82 20.29
N GLU A 81 -12.37 12.88 20.81
CA GLU A 81 -12.47 12.60 22.25
C GLU A 81 -11.25 11.88 22.84
N ALA A 82 -10.49 11.17 22.00
CA ALA A 82 -9.31 10.42 22.42
C ALA A 82 -8.01 11.26 22.39
N ALA A 83 -8.07 12.49 21.87
CA ALA A 83 -6.94 13.42 21.72
C ALA A 83 -6.81 14.39 22.91
#